data_AF-A0A5U6PD27-F1
#
_entry.id   AF-A0A5U6PD27-F1
#
_cell.length_a   1.000
_cell.length_b   1.000
_cell.length_c   1.000
_cell.angle_alpha   90.00
_cell.angle_beta   90.00
_cell.angle_gamma   90.00
#
_symmetry.space_group_name_H-M   'P 1'
#
loop_
_entity.id
_entity.type
_entity.pdbx_description
1 polymer ?
#
loop_
_entity_poly.entity_id
_entity_poly.type
_entity_poly.pdbx_seq_one_letter_code
_entity_poly.pdbx_strand_id
1 'polypeptide(L)'
;ICINSFVNFFIEKDIKFLLIEEDAKAIKLWLEAIEEDEYKTIGLNENGNININTSESIKTYHGEFIKNLHDIQKIIRIHYPKIGNIPNELNILRKFVGDDYLKNIYTSITNKTPYFTADLMANIYFRKVLNMKVIDFHKYINEAVKYTPYRERERGVLLHSAGMYPYPLSIGDIYNLAYSKNDETGYFLGELIKLYSGRFNDNINLYALMSQLFFRYLQKTYMNNQIFNGEIKKTDFSFINPYGAKIDRIFYICCEAIMKMKNDLTCEQNLARFLVFLLCQFTSNMKFLNLIFWLASNFISGHFLSMDKLNECLEELMVIEE
;
A
#
# COMPACT_ATOMS: atom_id res chain seq x y z
N ILE A 1 0.75 12.74 -6.39
CA ILE A 1 0.69 11.26 -6.55
C ILE A 1 -0.02 10.57 -5.38
N CYS A 2 0.41 10.76 -4.11
CA CYS A 2 -0.22 10.12 -2.93
C CYS A 2 -1.70 10.50 -2.63
N ILE A 3 -2.28 11.42 -3.41
CA ILE A 3 -3.62 12.00 -3.20
C ILE A 3 -4.63 11.42 -4.21
N ASN A 4 -4.18 10.57 -5.14
CA ASN A 4 -4.95 10.23 -6.32
C ASN A 4 -6.37 9.75 -5.99
N SER A 5 -6.54 8.87 -5.01
CA SER A 5 -7.88 8.38 -4.61
C SER A 5 -8.61 9.23 -3.57
N PHE A 6 -8.03 10.35 -3.13
CA PHE A 6 -8.54 11.16 -2.02
C PHE A 6 -9.04 12.54 -2.46
N VAL A 7 -9.09 12.82 -3.77
CA VAL A 7 -9.45 14.14 -4.29
C VAL A 7 -10.84 14.59 -3.81
N ASN A 8 -11.82 13.67 -3.83
CA ASN A 8 -13.18 13.95 -3.33
C ASN A 8 -13.18 14.40 -1.87
N PHE A 9 -12.37 13.79 -1.01
CA PHE A 9 -12.23 14.22 0.38
C PHE A 9 -11.77 15.69 0.46
N PHE A 10 -10.78 16.09 -0.31
CA PHE A 10 -10.30 17.48 -0.30
C PHE A 10 -11.34 18.46 -0.85
N ILE A 11 -12.05 18.09 -1.92
CA ILE A 11 -13.10 18.91 -2.52
C ILE A 11 -14.26 19.12 -1.55
N GLU A 12 -14.80 18.03 -0.99
CA GLU A 12 -15.99 18.06 -0.13
C GLU A 12 -15.72 18.67 1.24
N LYS A 13 -14.48 18.61 1.72
CA LYS A 13 -14.04 19.33 2.93
C LYS A 13 -13.63 20.77 2.68
N ASP A 14 -13.80 21.26 1.46
CA ASP A 14 -13.40 22.60 1.02
C ASP A 14 -11.91 22.92 1.29
N ILE A 15 -11.05 21.90 1.28
CA ILE A 15 -9.61 22.05 1.48
C ILE A 15 -8.99 22.57 0.18
N LYS A 16 -8.29 23.71 0.25
CA LYS A 16 -7.65 24.34 -0.90
C LYS A 16 -6.17 24.01 -0.96
N PHE A 17 -5.69 23.72 -2.17
CA PHE A 17 -4.25 23.62 -2.44
C PHE A 17 -3.72 24.97 -2.85
N LEU A 18 -2.78 25.49 -2.09
CA LEU A 18 -2.09 26.74 -2.39
C LEU A 18 -0.85 26.39 -3.22
N LEU A 19 -0.78 26.87 -4.47
CA LEU A 19 0.41 26.79 -5.32
C LEU A 19 0.82 28.17 -5.85
N ILE A 20 2.11 28.35 -6.12
CA ILE A 20 2.58 29.49 -6.91
C ILE A 20 2.04 29.42 -8.34
N GLU A 21 2.02 30.56 -9.02
CA GLU A 21 1.47 30.69 -10.37
C GLU A 21 2.20 29.79 -11.38
N GLU A 22 3.52 29.67 -11.25
CA GLU A 22 4.34 28.83 -12.12
C GLU A 22 3.93 27.35 -12.08
N ASP A 23 3.79 26.79 -10.88
CA ASP A 23 3.38 25.39 -10.68
C ASP A 23 1.95 25.14 -11.16
N ALA A 24 1.03 26.06 -10.85
CA ALA A 24 -0.35 25.95 -11.30
C ALA A 24 -0.44 25.98 -12.83
N LYS A 25 0.35 26.83 -13.49
CA LYS A 25 0.47 26.87 -14.96
C LYS A 25 1.12 25.61 -15.52
N ALA A 26 2.19 25.10 -14.90
CA ALA A 26 2.87 23.89 -15.33
C ALA A 26 1.92 22.68 -15.33
N ILE A 27 1.13 22.51 -14.27
CA ILE A 27 0.10 21.46 -14.19
C ILE A 27 -0.93 21.63 -15.31
N LYS A 28 -1.42 22.86 -15.51
CA LYS A 28 -2.41 23.17 -16.55
C LYS A 28 -1.89 22.83 -17.95
N LEU A 29 -0.71 23.32 -18.31
CA LEU A 29 -0.09 23.11 -19.62
C LEU A 29 0.21 21.63 -19.86
N TRP A 30 0.62 20.89 -18.83
CA TRP A 30 0.85 19.46 -18.95
C TRP A 30 -0.43 18.67 -19.21
N LEU A 31 -1.53 19.03 -18.53
CA LEU A 31 -2.85 18.43 -18.78
C LEU A 31 -3.32 18.72 -20.21
N GLU A 32 -3.26 19.99 -20.64
CA GLU A 32 -3.62 20.40 -22.00
C GLU A 32 -2.80 19.63 -23.06
N ALA A 33 -1.48 19.52 -22.85
CA ALA A 33 -0.60 18.82 -23.76
C ALA A 33 -0.94 17.32 -23.88
N ILE A 34 -1.24 16.63 -22.77
CA ILE A 34 -1.62 15.21 -22.83
C ILE A 34 -2.98 15.01 -23.48
N GLU A 35 -3.90 15.97 -23.30
CA GLU A 35 -5.21 15.91 -23.95
C GLU A 35 -5.10 16.02 -25.47
N GLU A 36 -4.13 16.79 -25.97
CA GLU A 36 -3.76 16.79 -27.39
C GLU A 36 -3.15 15.44 -27.77
N ASP A 37 -3.73 14.75 -28.77
CA ASP A 37 -3.34 13.39 -29.17
C ASP A 37 -1.92 13.29 -29.78
N GLU A 38 -1.20 14.43 -29.88
CA GLU A 38 0.16 14.52 -30.41
C GLU A 38 1.27 14.43 -29.36
N TYR A 39 0.96 14.43 -28.06
CA TYR A 39 1.98 14.36 -27.00
C TYR A 39 2.79 13.07 -27.09
N LYS A 40 4.11 13.24 -27.14
CA LYS A 40 5.09 12.15 -27.17
C LYS A 40 6.30 12.51 -26.34
N THR A 41 6.69 11.59 -25.46
CA THR A 41 7.98 11.64 -24.76
C THR A 41 8.78 10.39 -25.08
N ILE A 42 10.07 10.56 -25.33
CA ILE A 42 11.01 9.48 -25.55
C ILE A 42 12.01 9.49 -24.40
N GLY A 43 12.13 8.35 -23.72
CA GLY A 43 13.09 8.15 -22.64
C GLY A 43 13.76 6.79 -22.73
N LEU A 44 14.70 6.53 -21.84
CA LEU A 44 15.23 5.18 -21.61
C LEU A 44 14.53 4.62 -20.36
N ASN A 45 14.15 3.35 -20.40
CA ASN A 45 13.71 2.65 -19.20
C ASN A 45 14.91 2.16 -18.36
N GLU A 46 14.64 1.57 -17.20
CA GLU A 46 15.68 1.09 -16.27
C GLU A 46 16.62 0.03 -16.88
N ASN A 47 16.18 -0.64 -17.95
CA ASN A 47 16.97 -1.63 -18.68
C ASN A 47 17.76 -1.03 -19.86
N GLY A 48 17.74 0.30 -20.03
CA GLY A 48 18.39 1.01 -21.13
C GLY A 48 17.64 0.91 -22.47
N ASN A 49 16.42 0.38 -22.50
CA ASN A 49 15.61 0.32 -23.71
C ASN A 49 14.85 1.62 -23.93
N ILE A 50 14.67 2.00 -25.20
CA ILE A 50 13.85 3.16 -25.56
C ILE A 50 12.40 2.89 -25.15
N ASN A 51 11.85 3.79 -24.35
CA ASN A 51 10.43 3.83 -23.99
C ASN A 51 9.80 5.08 -24.60
N ILE A 52 8.70 4.90 -25.34
CA ILE A 52 7.94 5.99 -25.96
C ILE A 52 6.59 6.03 -25.29
N ASN A 53 6.30 7.12 -24.57
CA ASN A 53 4.97 7.38 -24.04
C ASN A 53 4.25 8.36 -24.95
N THR A 54 3.08 7.96 -25.45
CA THR A 54 2.14 8.79 -26.22
C THR A 54 0.99 9.27 -25.34
N SER A 55 0.25 10.30 -25.76
CA SER A 55 -1.03 10.70 -25.14
C SER A 55 -1.94 9.50 -24.89
N GLU A 56 -2.11 8.65 -25.89
CA GLU A 56 -2.94 7.45 -25.82
C GLU A 56 -2.47 6.49 -24.72
N SER A 57 -1.15 6.20 -24.67
CA SER A 57 -0.59 5.34 -23.63
C SER A 57 -0.79 5.94 -22.23
N ILE A 58 -0.55 7.25 -22.07
CA ILE A 58 -0.67 7.94 -20.79
C ILE A 58 -2.14 7.96 -20.34
N LYS A 59 -3.08 8.28 -21.22
CA LYS A 59 -4.52 8.23 -20.94
C LYS A 59 -4.96 6.81 -20.56
N THR A 60 -4.45 5.79 -21.24
CA THR A 60 -4.79 4.39 -20.96
C THR A 60 -4.29 3.93 -19.59
N TYR A 61 -3.03 4.23 -19.24
CA TYR A 61 -2.45 3.76 -17.97
C TYR A 61 -2.79 4.68 -16.77
N HIS A 62 -2.91 5.98 -17.02
CA HIS A 62 -3.03 7.03 -16.00
C HIS A 62 -4.32 7.87 -16.11
N GLY A 63 -5.34 7.42 -16.85
CA GLY A 63 -6.58 8.18 -17.05
C GLY A 63 -7.27 8.62 -15.73
N GLU A 64 -7.28 7.76 -14.71
CA GLU A 64 -7.79 8.13 -13.39
C GLU A 64 -6.95 9.22 -12.72
N PHE A 65 -5.62 9.14 -12.85
CA PHE A 65 -4.72 10.19 -12.35
C PHE A 65 -4.95 11.54 -13.04
N ILE A 66 -5.13 11.53 -14.36
CA ILE A 66 -5.44 12.73 -15.14
C ILE A 66 -6.76 13.34 -14.66
N LYS A 67 -7.82 12.52 -14.52
CA LYS A 67 -9.12 12.97 -14.00
C LYS A 67 -8.99 13.61 -12.61
N ASN A 68 -8.29 12.96 -11.71
CA ASN A 68 -8.06 13.45 -10.35
C ASN A 68 -7.25 14.76 -10.34
N LEU A 69 -6.29 14.94 -11.26
CA LEU A 69 -5.58 16.20 -11.42
C LEU A 69 -6.50 17.33 -11.92
N HIS A 70 -7.40 17.08 -12.87
CA HIS A 70 -8.40 18.09 -13.26
C HIS A 70 -9.30 18.49 -12.09
N ASP A 71 -9.69 17.52 -11.26
CA ASP A 71 -10.52 17.79 -10.08
C ASP A 71 -9.75 18.57 -9.00
N ILE A 72 -8.46 18.26 -8.78
CA ILE A 72 -7.57 19.06 -7.93
C ILE A 72 -7.43 20.48 -8.49
N GLN A 73 -7.30 20.65 -9.80
CA GLN A 73 -7.11 21.97 -10.43
C GLN A 73 -8.21 22.96 -10.07
N LYS A 74 -9.45 22.49 -9.91
CA LYS A 74 -10.61 23.31 -9.51
C LYS A 74 -10.49 23.90 -8.10
N ILE A 75 -9.74 23.23 -7.22
CA ILE A 75 -9.52 23.65 -5.83
C ILE A 75 -8.14 24.27 -5.58
N ILE A 76 -7.29 24.36 -6.61
CA ILE A 76 -6.04 25.13 -6.54
C ILE A 76 -6.38 26.62 -6.38
N ARG A 77 -5.61 27.30 -5.53
CA ARG A 77 -5.62 28.75 -5.39
C ARG A 77 -4.20 29.26 -5.56
N ILE A 78 -4.03 30.16 -6.51
CA ILE A 78 -2.76 30.83 -6.74
C ILE A 78 -2.48 31.73 -5.54
N HIS A 79 -1.28 31.63 -4.99
CA HIS A 79 -0.84 32.53 -3.94
C HIS A 79 0.54 33.10 -4.27
N TYR A 80 0.71 34.37 -3.91
CA TYR A 80 1.91 35.13 -4.22
C TYR A 80 2.76 35.33 -2.96
N PRO A 81 4.10 35.32 -3.07
CA PRO A 81 4.97 35.64 -1.95
C PRO A 81 4.77 37.07 -1.50
N LYS A 82 4.73 37.27 -0.18
CA LYS A 82 4.89 38.61 0.38
C LYS A 82 6.36 38.99 0.34
N ILE A 83 6.62 40.29 0.22
CA ILE A 83 7.99 40.81 0.32
C ILE A 83 8.49 40.56 1.75
N GLY A 84 9.66 39.96 1.89
CA GLY A 84 10.26 39.61 3.16
C GLY A 84 11.70 39.15 3.01
N ASN A 85 12.35 38.92 4.15
CA ASN A 85 13.71 38.38 4.15
C ASN A 85 13.68 36.89 3.79
N ILE A 86 14.61 36.48 2.94
CA ILE A 86 14.88 35.07 2.64
C ILE A 86 15.77 34.52 3.77
N PRO A 87 15.35 33.48 4.51
CA PRO A 87 16.24 32.84 5.49
C PRO A 87 17.50 32.30 4.83
N ASN A 88 18.65 32.41 5.50
CA ASN A 88 19.93 31.95 4.94
C ASN A 88 19.93 30.45 4.65
N GLU A 89 19.22 29.68 5.47
CA GLU A 89 19.00 28.26 5.32
C GLU A 89 18.30 27.93 3.99
N LEU A 90 17.38 28.80 3.55
CA LEU A 90 16.70 28.65 2.27
C LEU A 90 17.65 28.89 1.09
N ASN A 91 18.61 29.82 1.23
CA ASN A 91 19.65 30.03 0.23
C ASN A 91 20.60 28.84 0.10
N ILE A 92 20.84 28.08 1.18
CA ILE A 92 21.62 26.84 1.14
C ILE A 92 20.84 25.78 0.35
N LEU A 93 19.54 25.62 0.62
CA LEU A 93 18.66 24.70 -0.11
C LEU A 93 18.62 24.98 -1.61
N ARG A 94 18.72 26.24 -2.03
CA ARG A 94 18.73 26.68 -3.44
C ARG A 94 19.61 25.82 -4.33
N LYS A 95 20.81 25.48 -3.84
CA LYS A 95 21.82 24.73 -4.59
C LYS A 95 21.40 23.30 -4.92
N PHE A 96 20.46 22.74 -4.16
CA PHE A 96 20.04 21.35 -4.28
C PHE A 96 18.71 21.17 -5.00
N VAL A 97 17.79 22.13 -4.85
CA VAL A 97 16.38 21.99 -5.28
C VAL A 97 15.96 22.93 -6.40
N GLY A 98 16.79 23.93 -6.74
CA GLY A 98 16.49 24.93 -7.77
C GLY A 98 15.52 26.03 -7.31
N ASP A 99 15.30 27.01 -8.18
CA ASP A 99 14.64 28.27 -7.83
C ASP A 99 13.12 28.14 -7.68
N ASP A 100 12.47 27.33 -8.53
CA ASP A 100 11.01 27.18 -8.53
C ASP A 100 10.50 26.52 -7.25
N TYR A 101 11.18 25.46 -6.80
CA TYR A 101 10.86 24.79 -5.54
C TYR A 101 11.04 25.73 -4.34
N LEU A 102 12.09 26.56 -4.35
CA LEU A 102 12.30 27.55 -3.30
C LEU A 102 11.21 28.61 -3.28
N LYS A 103 10.69 29.03 -4.44
CA LYS A 103 9.65 30.04 -4.51
C LYS A 103 8.39 29.59 -3.75
N ASN A 104 8.01 28.31 -3.84
CA ASN A 104 6.91 27.75 -3.04
C ASN A 104 7.17 27.81 -1.53
N ILE A 105 8.37 27.39 -1.10
CA ILE A 105 8.75 27.40 0.32
C ILE A 105 8.80 28.83 0.85
N TYR A 106 9.46 29.73 0.13
CA TYR A 106 9.55 31.16 0.43
C TYR A 106 8.17 31.79 0.55
N THR A 107 7.28 31.45 -0.38
CA THR A 107 5.90 31.93 -0.34
C THR A 107 5.18 31.45 0.92
N SER A 108 5.43 30.21 1.34
CA SER A 108 4.82 29.67 2.57
C SER A 108 5.35 30.33 3.83
N ILE A 109 6.65 30.63 3.88
CA ILE A 109 7.30 31.36 4.99
C ILE A 109 6.69 32.77 5.10
N THR A 110 6.70 33.53 4.00
CA THR A 110 6.30 34.94 3.99
C THR A 110 4.80 35.13 4.25
N ASN A 111 3.97 34.19 3.80
CA ASN A 111 2.53 34.20 4.07
C ASN A 111 2.14 33.54 5.39
N LYS A 112 3.08 32.89 6.09
CA LYS A 112 2.82 32.08 7.30
C LYS A 112 1.77 30.98 7.06
N THR A 113 1.72 30.45 5.85
CA THR A 113 0.81 29.36 5.47
C THR A 113 1.42 28.00 5.85
N PRO A 114 0.64 27.08 6.42
CA PRO A 114 1.13 25.75 6.71
C PRO A 114 1.58 25.01 5.44
N TYR A 115 2.77 24.41 5.47
CA TYR A 115 3.31 23.65 4.34
C TYR A 115 2.83 22.19 4.38
N PHE A 116 2.41 21.65 3.24
CA PHE A 116 1.94 20.27 3.11
C PHE A 116 3.00 19.42 2.42
N THR A 117 3.59 18.44 3.11
CA THR A 117 4.58 17.52 2.55
C THR A 117 4.40 16.11 3.09
N ALA A 118 4.53 15.12 2.20
CA ALA A 118 4.56 13.70 2.56
C ALA A 118 5.95 13.23 3.02
N ASP A 119 6.99 14.01 2.73
CA ASP A 119 8.37 13.67 3.08
C ASP A 119 8.66 14.02 4.54
N LEU A 120 8.97 13.01 5.34
CA LEU A 120 9.24 13.14 6.77
C LEU A 120 10.49 13.99 7.04
N MET A 121 11.54 13.84 6.23
CA MET A 121 12.80 14.59 6.38
C MET A 121 12.57 16.06 6.03
N ALA A 122 11.84 16.34 4.95
CA ALA A 122 11.43 17.69 4.59
C ALA A 122 10.55 18.31 5.69
N ASN A 123 9.60 17.54 6.25
CA ASN A 123 8.76 18.00 7.35
C ASN A 123 9.59 18.42 8.58
N ILE A 124 10.53 17.58 9.01
CA ILE A 124 11.45 17.87 10.12
C ILE A 124 12.27 19.12 9.81
N TYR A 125 12.86 19.21 8.61
CA TYR A 125 13.68 20.34 8.20
C TYR A 125 12.87 21.65 8.20
N PHE A 126 11.70 21.69 7.55
CA PHE A 126 10.86 22.88 7.51
C PHE A 126 10.43 23.34 8.90
N ARG A 127 10.10 22.40 9.79
CA ARG A 127 9.66 22.73 11.15
C ARG A 127 10.82 23.18 12.05
N LYS A 128 11.97 22.51 11.99
CA LYS A 128 13.08 22.72 12.95
C LYS A 128 14.10 23.75 12.47
N VAL A 129 14.35 23.83 11.17
CA VAL A 129 15.38 24.69 10.58
C VAL A 129 14.76 25.99 10.05
N LEU A 130 13.67 25.89 9.28
CA LEU A 130 13.01 27.07 8.71
C LEU A 130 11.91 27.67 9.60
N ASN A 131 11.66 27.07 10.77
CA ASN A 131 10.61 27.48 11.72
C ASN A 131 9.23 27.67 11.05
N MET A 132 8.90 26.81 10.08
CA MET A 132 7.64 26.85 9.34
C MET A 132 6.54 26.11 10.09
N LYS A 133 5.29 26.55 9.88
CA LYS A 133 4.13 25.72 10.16
C LYS A 133 4.09 24.61 9.11
N VAL A 134 4.00 23.36 9.56
CA VAL A 134 3.87 22.20 8.67
C VAL A 134 2.62 21.44 9.04
N ILE A 135 1.89 20.98 8.04
CA ILE A 135 0.69 20.15 8.22
C ILE A 135 1.10 18.73 8.58
N ASP A 136 0.36 18.11 9.49
CA ASP A 136 0.47 16.67 9.75
C ASP A 136 -0.15 15.90 8.57
N PHE A 137 0.71 15.53 7.62
CA PHE A 137 0.31 14.78 6.44
C PHE A 137 -0.40 13.47 6.80
N HIS A 138 0.14 12.72 7.77
CA HIS A 138 -0.43 11.44 8.19
C HIS A 138 -1.82 11.59 8.78
N LYS A 139 -2.06 12.64 9.57
CA LYS A 139 -3.39 12.93 10.10
C LYS A 139 -4.42 13.14 8.99
N TYR A 140 -4.16 14.03 8.03
CA TYR A 140 -5.10 14.34 6.95
C TYR A 140 -5.34 13.14 6.03
N ILE A 141 -4.28 12.38 5.75
CA ILE A 141 -4.39 11.17 4.95
C ILE A 141 -5.18 10.08 5.67
N ASN A 142 -4.99 9.92 6.98
CA ASN A 142 -5.80 8.98 7.77
C ASN A 142 -7.27 9.40 7.82
N GLU A 143 -7.57 10.70 7.87
CA GLU A 143 -8.94 11.21 7.76
C GLU A 143 -9.52 10.92 6.37
N ALA A 144 -8.75 11.14 5.30
CA ALA A 144 -9.16 10.82 3.93
C ALA A 144 -9.42 9.31 3.73
N VAL A 145 -8.55 8.44 4.28
CA VAL A 145 -8.72 6.98 4.28
C VAL A 145 -10.02 6.56 4.95
N LYS A 146 -10.39 7.18 6.07
CA LYS A 146 -11.65 6.91 6.77
C LYS A 146 -12.88 7.41 6.00
N TYR A 147 -12.72 8.49 5.25
CA TYR A 147 -13.78 9.13 4.49
C TYR A 147 -14.09 8.41 3.18
N THR A 148 -13.04 7.96 2.49
CA THR A 148 -13.15 7.39 1.15
C THR A 148 -13.40 5.88 1.20
N PRO A 149 -14.48 5.37 0.57
CA PRO A 149 -14.79 3.94 0.58
C PRO A 149 -13.70 3.12 -0.13
N TYR A 150 -13.50 1.87 0.29
CA TYR A 150 -12.46 1.01 -0.27
C TYR A 150 -12.54 0.87 -1.79
N ARG A 151 -13.75 0.85 -2.37
CA ARG A 151 -13.94 0.77 -3.83
C ARG A 151 -13.21 1.86 -4.61
N GLU A 152 -13.13 3.08 -4.07
CA GLU A 152 -12.40 4.20 -4.69
C GLU A 152 -10.89 4.15 -4.41
N ARG A 153 -10.48 3.37 -3.40
CA ARG A 153 -9.08 3.24 -2.96
C ARG A 153 -8.39 2.01 -3.53
N GLU A 154 -9.15 1.01 -3.97
CA GLU A 154 -8.67 -0.29 -4.39
C GLU A 154 -7.59 -0.21 -5.46
N ARG A 155 -7.76 0.63 -6.50
CA ARG A 155 -6.72 0.80 -7.53
C ARG A 155 -5.40 1.32 -6.92
N GLY A 156 -5.48 2.27 -5.99
CA GLY A 156 -4.31 2.78 -5.27
C GLY A 156 -3.60 1.69 -4.47
N VAL A 157 -4.37 0.83 -3.79
CA VAL A 157 -3.87 -0.34 -3.05
C VAL A 157 -3.18 -1.34 -3.99
N LEU A 158 -3.79 -1.67 -5.13
CA LEU A 158 -3.22 -2.60 -6.12
C LEU A 158 -1.90 -2.07 -6.70
N LEU A 159 -1.87 -0.81 -7.12
CA LEU A 159 -0.66 -0.17 -7.66
C LEU A 159 0.45 -0.10 -6.60
N HIS A 160 0.10 0.17 -5.35
CA HIS A 160 1.05 0.14 -4.25
C HIS A 160 1.63 -1.24 -4.00
N SER A 161 0.78 -2.26 -4.04
CA SER A 161 1.18 -3.66 -3.89
C SER A 161 2.16 -4.09 -4.98
N ALA A 162 2.01 -3.54 -6.19
CA ALA A 162 2.94 -3.76 -7.31
C ALA A 162 4.21 -2.89 -7.27
N GLY A 163 4.43 -2.11 -6.20
CA GLY A 163 5.58 -1.21 -6.07
C GLY A 163 5.54 0.02 -6.98
N MET A 164 4.42 0.29 -7.65
CA MET A 164 4.33 1.39 -8.63
C MET A 164 4.14 2.76 -7.98
N TYR A 165 3.41 2.84 -6.87
CA TYR A 165 3.16 4.10 -6.17
C TYR A 165 3.11 3.95 -4.65
N PRO A 166 3.74 4.83 -3.86
CA PRO A 166 3.48 4.89 -2.43
C PRO A 166 2.03 5.30 -2.18
N TYR A 167 1.31 4.50 -1.38
CA TYR A 167 -0.08 4.73 -1.04
C TYR A 167 -0.29 4.50 0.45
N PRO A 168 -1.07 5.35 1.14
CA PRO A 168 -1.36 5.15 2.56
C PRO A 168 -2.35 4.00 2.76
N LEU A 169 -1.96 3.04 3.59
CA LEU A 169 -2.75 1.84 3.85
C LEU A 169 -3.25 1.81 5.29
N SER A 170 -4.52 1.45 5.44
CA SER A 170 -5.07 0.95 6.70
C SER A 170 -5.06 -0.58 6.71
N ILE A 171 -5.12 -1.18 7.90
CA ILE A 171 -5.31 -2.64 8.04
C ILE A 171 -6.59 -3.10 7.31
N GLY A 172 -7.64 -2.27 7.33
CA GLY A 172 -8.88 -2.53 6.60
C GLY A 172 -8.67 -2.67 5.09
N ASP A 173 -7.70 -1.95 4.51
CA ASP A 173 -7.38 -2.08 3.08
C ASP A 173 -6.74 -3.41 2.75
N ILE A 174 -5.87 -3.91 3.62
CA ILE A 174 -5.23 -5.20 3.45
C ILE A 174 -6.30 -6.32 3.56
N TYR A 175 -7.24 -6.19 4.51
CA TYR A 175 -8.37 -7.13 4.61
C TYR A 175 -9.30 -7.09 3.41
N ASN A 176 -9.63 -5.90 2.90
CA ASN A 176 -10.48 -5.77 1.72
C ASN A 176 -9.78 -6.29 0.46
N LEU A 177 -8.46 -6.10 0.33
CA LEU A 177 -7.68 -6.69 -0.76
C LEU A 177 -7.74 -8.22 -0.75
N ALA A 178 -7.72 -8.84 0.43
CA ALA A 178 -7.85 -10.29 0.52
C ALA A 178 -9.19 -10.83 -0.05
N TYR A 179 -10.27 -10.04 0.02
CA TYR A 179 -11.55 -10.36 -0.64
C TYR A 179 -11.70 -9.82 -2.06
N SER A 180 -10.74 -9.05 -2.55
CA SER A 180 -10.89 -8.36 -3.82
C SER A 180 -11.07 -9.34 -4.97
N LYS A 181 -12.12 -9.10 -5.76
CA LYS A 181 -12.33 -9.76 -7.05
C LYS A 181 -11.37 -9.24 -8.13
N ASN A 182 -10.75 -8.09 -7.92
CA ASN A 182 -9.72 -7.55 -8.80
C ASN A 182 -8.34 -8.19 -8.56
N ASP A 183 -8.21 -9.04 -7.51
CA ASP A 183 -7.02 -9.83 -7.22
C ASP A 183 -7.36 -11.32 -7.11
N GLU A 184 -7.97 -11.90 -8.16
CA GLU A 184 -8.46 -13.29 -8.13
C GLU A 184 -7.37 -14.31 -7.77
N THR A 185 -6.14 -14.12 -8.28
CA THR A 185 -5.00 -15.02 -8.04
C THR A 185 -4.22 -14.71 -6.77
N GLY A 186 -4.61 -13.68 -6.00
CA GLY A 186 -3.93 -13.23 -4.79
C GLY A 186 -2.54 -12.62 -5.05
N TYR A 187 -2.25 -12.25 -6.30
CA TYR A 187 -0.95 -11.71 -6.67
C TYR A 187 -0.65 -10.42 -5.90
N PHE A 188 -1.57 -9.47 -5.92
CA PHE A 188 -1.36 -8.18 -5.26
C PHE A 188 -1.33 -8.33 -3.74
N LEU A 189 -2.21 -9.15 -3.15
CA LEU A 189 -2.14 -9.48 -1.73
C LEU A 189 -0.77 -10.05 -1.34
N GLY A 190 -0.28 -11.00 -2.13
CA GLY A 190 1.01 -11.65 -1.89
C GLY A 190 2.18 -10.66 -1.96
N GLU A 191 2.23 -9.81 -2.99
CA GLU A 191 3.27 -8.79 -3.12
C GLU A 191 3.19 -7.75 -2.01
N LEU A 192 1.97 -7.38 -1.57
CA LEU A 192 1.77 -6.47 -0.46
C LEU A 192 2.31 -7.04 0.86
N ILE A 193 2.01 -8.31 1.16
CA ILE A 193 2.53 -8.96 2.37
C ILE A 193 4.06 -8.98 2.32
N LYS A 194 4.65 -9.39 1.19
CA LYS A 194 6.11 -9.43 1.01
C LYS A 194 6.77 -8.05 1.20
N LEU A 195 6.15 -6.99 0.70
CA LEU A 195 6.64 -5.61 0.81
C LEU A 195 6.84 -5.19 2.28
N TYR A 196 5.98 -5.66 3.17
CA TYR A 196 5.99 -5.33 4.59
C TYR A 196 6.57 -6.41 5.51
N SER A 197 6.84 -7.61 5.00
CA SER A 197 7.45 -8.71 5.78
C SER A 197 8.73 -8.28 6.50
N GLY A 198 8.78 -8.51 7.82
CA GLY A 198 9.88 -8.07 8.69
C GLY A 198 9.92 -6.57 9.00
N ARG A 199 8.92 -5.81 8.53
CA ARG A 199 8.77 -4.35 8.72
C ARG A 199 7.37 -3.95 9.19
N PHE A 200 6.52 -4.91 9.56
CA PHE A 200 5.24 -4.62 10.17
C PHE A 200 5.41 -3.85 11.49
N ASN A 201 4.44 -3.01 11.81
CA ASN A 201 4.43 -2.25 13.06
C ASN A 201 4.25 -3.20 14.26
N ASP A 202 5.06 -3.04 15.32
CA ASP A 202 5.05 -3.92 16.50
C ASP A 202 3.70 -3.95 17.24
N ASN A 203 2.85 -2.93 17.05
CA ASN A 203 1.49 -2.91 17.60
C ASN A 203 0.50 -3.83 16.85
N ILE A 204 0.90 -4.40 15.71
CA ILE A 204 0.08 -5.32 14.93
C ILE A 204 0.35 -6.75 15.40
N ASN A 205 -0.69 -7.43 15.87
CA ASN A 205 -0.62 -8.87 16.08
C ASN A 205 -0.52 -9.58 14.72
N LEU A 206 0.71 -9.93 14.31
CA LEU A 206 0.97 -10.48 13.00
C LEU A 206 0.36 -11.87 12.79
N TYR A 207 0.32 -12.71 13.85
CA TYR A 207 -0.33 -14.02 13.79
C TYR A 207 -1.81 -13.90 13.42
N ALA A 208 -2.52 -12.98 14.10
CA ALA A 208 -3.92 -12.68 13.81
C ALA A 208 -4.12 -12.02 12.45
N LEU A 209 -3.23 -11.10 12.04
CA LEU A 209 -3.33 -10.46 10.74
C LEU A 209 -3.18 -11.48 9.61
N MET A 210 -2.11 -12.28 9.62
CA MET A 210 -1.83 -13.27 8.57
C MET A 210 -2.91 -14.35 8.52
N SER A 211 -3.41 -14.82 9.67
CA SER A 211 -4.47 -15.83 9.70
C SER A 211 -5.77 -15.29 9.09
N GLN A 212 -6.14 -14.05 9.43
CA GLN A 212 -7.29 -13.36 8.85
C GLN A 212 -7.13 -13.12 7.35
N LEU A 213 -5.95 -12.72 6.88
CA LEU A 213 -5.73 -12.49 5.44
C LEU A 213 -5.88 -13.77 4.64
N PHE A 214 -5.22 -14.86 5.07
CA PHE A 214 -5.35 -16.14 4.40
C PHE A 214 -6.78 -16.68 4.47
N PHE A 215 -7.44 -16.54 5.63
CA PHE A 215 -8.83 -16.92 5.79
C PHE A 215 -9.74 -16.17 4.81
N ARG A 216 -9.71 -14.83 4.80
CA ARG A 216 -10.50 -13.98 3.90
C ARG A 216 -10.25 -14.31 2.42
N TYR A 217 -8.99 -14.59 2.07
CA TYR A 217 -8.62 -15.03 0.74
C TYR A 217 -9.31 -16.35 0.35
N LEU A 218 -9.33 -17.34 1.24
CA LEU A 218 -10.07 -18.58 1.02
C LEU A 218 -11.59 -18.35 0.94
N GLN A 219 -12.13 -17.47 1.80
CA GLN A 219 -13.57 -17.19 1.81
C GLN A 219 -14.06 -16.65 0.47
N LYS A 220 -13.26 -15.77 -0.16
CA LYS A 220 -13.57 -15.19 -1.48
C LYS A 220 -13.89 -16.26 -2.52
N THR A 221 -13.17 -17.38 -2.48
CA THR A 221 -13.17 -18.37 -3.56
C THR A 221 -13.93 -19.66 -3.20
N TYR A 222 -13.98 -20.03 -1.91
CA TYR A 222 -14.40 -21.38 -1.49
C TYR A 222 -15.53 -21.41 -0.46
N MET A 223 -16.08 -20.25 -0.08
CA MET A 223 -17.17 -20.18 0.88
C MET A 223 -18.47 -19.71 0.25
N ASN A 224 -19.53 -20.47 0.50
CA ASN A 224 -20.90 -20.09 0.22
C ASN A 224 -21.67 -20.06 1.55
N ASN A 225 -22.38 -18.98 1.86
CA ASN A 225 -23.08 -18.78 3.13
C ASN A 225 -22.21 -19.05 4.37
N GLN A 226 -20.94 -18.64 4.34
CA GLN A 226 -19.97 -18.84 5.41
C GLN A 226 -19.62 -20.30 5.75
N ILE A 227 -20.00 -21.25 4.89
CA ILE A 227 -19.58 -22.65 5.02
C ILE A 227 -18.46 -22.91 4.01
N PHE A 228 -17.35 -23.48 4.48
CA PHE A 228 -16.29 -23.99 3.61
C PHE A 228 -16.79 -25.25 2.88
N ASN A 229 -17.36 -25.02 1.70
CA ASN A 229 -17.93 -26.03 0.81
C ASN A 229 -17.05 -26.29 -0.42
N GLY A 230 -15.88 -25.62 -0.50
CA GLY A 230 -15.01 -25.68 -1.65
C GLY A 230 -14.53 -27.09 -1.98
N GLU A 231 -14.87 -27.56 -3.18
CA GLU A 231 -14.11 -28.60 -3.86
C GLU A 231 -12.81 -27.96 -4.36
N ILE A 232 -11.75 -28.02 -3.55
CA ILE A 232 -10.43 -27.55 -3.95
C ILE A 232 -9.96 -28.44 -5.08
N LYS A 233 -9.78 -27.86 -6.26
CA LYS A 233 -9.29 -28.58 -7.43
C LYS A 233 -7.77 -28.56 -7.40
N LYS A 234 -7.15 -29.57 -8.01
CA LYS A 234 -5.70 -29.59 -8.24
C LYS A 234 -5.20 -28.31 -8.93
N THR A 235 -6.02 -27.72 -9.81
CA THR A 235 -5.73 -26.46 -10.52
C THR A 235 -5.72 -25.21 -9.64
N ASP A 236 -6.07 -25.32 -8.36
CA ASP A 236 -6.09 -24.19 -7.44
C ASP A 236 -4.74 -23.96 -6.74
N PHE A 237 -3.81 -24.90 -6.92
CA PHE A 237 -2.46 -24.82 -6.39
C PHE A 237 -1.47 -24.32 -7.43
N SER A 238 -0.59 -23.41 -7.02
CA SER A 238 0.34 -22.70 -7.88
C SER A 238 1.37 -23.61 -8.54
N PHE A 239 1.77 -24.70 -7.87
CA PHE A 239 2.69 -25.70 -8.44
C PHE A 239 2.06 -26.56 -9.55
N ILE A 240 0.72 -26.55 -9.69
CA ILE A 240 0.00 -27.24 -10.77
C ILE A 240 -0.43 -26.24 -11.84
N ASN A 241 -1.01 -25.10 -11.42
CA ASN A 241 -1.49 -24.08 -12.33
C ASN A 241 -1.04 -22.67 -11.87
N PRO A 242 -0.06 -22.07 -12.57
CA PRO A 242 0.42 -20.74 -12.25
C PRO A 242 -0.58 -19.62 -12.60
N TYR A 243 -1.77 -19.95 -13.12
CA TYR A 243 -2.85 -19.01 -13.42
C TYR A 243 -4.11 -19.24 -12.57
N GLY A 244 -4.10 -20.23 -11.66
CA GLY A 244 -5.24 -20.54 -10.79
C GLY A 244 -5.33 -19.65 -9.54
N ALA A 245 -6.11 -20.10 -8.56
CA ALA A 245 -6.30 -19.41 -7.28
C ALA A 245 -5.04 -19.40 -6.38
N LYS A 246 -4.00 -20.20 -6.66
CA LYS A 246 -2.70 -20.17 -5.96
C LYS A 246 -2.80 -20.15 -4.43
N ILE A 247 -3.67 -20.99 -3.87
CA ILE A 247 -3.95 -21.01 -2.42
C ILE A 247 -2.66 -21.21 -1.60
N ASP A 248 -1.86 -22.19 -2.02
CA ASP A 248 -0.54 -22.50 -1.48
C ASP A 248 0.40 -21.30 -1.47
N ARG A 249 0.44 -20.52 -2.56
CA ARG A 249 1.31 -19.33 -2.63
C ARG A 249 0.96 -18.32 -1.54
N ILE A 250 -0.32 -18.02 -1.33
CA ILE A 250 -0.73 -17.04 -0.31
C ILE A 250 -0.45 -17.58 1.09
N PHE A 251 -0.74 -18.86 1.32
CA PHE A 251 -0.41 -19.51 2.60
C PHE A 251 1.10 -19.44 2.89
N TYR A 252 1.94 -19.80 1.91
CA TYR A 252 3.39 -19.77 2.07
C TYR A 252 3.94 -18.36 2.27
N ILE A 253 3.40 -17.35 1.58
CA ILE A 253 3.76 -15.94 1.82
C ILE A 253 3.41 -15.52 3.25
N CYS A 254 2.26 -15.95 3.79
CA CYS A 254 1.90 -15.70 5.18
C CYS A 254 2.91 -16.37 6.13
N CYS A 255 3.27 -17.64 5.89
CA CYS A 255 4.28 -18.34 6.68
C CYS A 255 5.65 -17.64 6.63
N GLU A 256 6.11 -17.21 5.45
CA GLU A 256 7.35 -16.45 5.31
C GLU A 256 7.32 -15.12 6.08
N ALA A 257 6.17 -14.42 6.08
CA ALA A 257 6.02 -13.19 6.85
C ALA A 257 6.14 -13.44 8.36
N ILE A 258 5.58 -14.56 8.84
CA ILE A 258 5.66 -15.01 10.23
C ILE A 258 7.10 -15.41 10.61
N MET A 259 7.82 -16.13 9.75
CA MET A 259 9.23 -16.47 10.01
C MET A 259 10.15 -15.24 10.06
N LYS A 260 9.79 -14.15 9.39
CA LYS A 260 10.54 -12.88 9.38
C LYS A 260 10.21 -11.97 10.57
N MET A 261 9.39 -12.41 11.52
CA MET A 261 9.12 -11.67 12.75
C MET A 261 10.41 -11.45 13.53
N LYS A 262 10.60 -10.23 14.04
CA LYS A 262 11.73 -9.89 14.90
C LYS A 262 11.34 -10.12 16.35
N ASN A 263 11.47 -11.36 16.80
CA ASN A 263 11.24 -11.78 18.18
C ASN A 263 12.25 -12.86 18.58
N ASP A 264 12.22 -13.27 19.85
CA ASP A 264 13.16 -14.26 20.40
C ASP A 264 12.71 -15.72 20.18
N LEU A 265 11.74 -15.96 19.29
CA LEU A 265 11.18 -17.28 19.04
C LEU A 265 11.81 -17.92 17.80
N THR A 266 11.87 -19.24 17.77
CA THR A 266 12.30 -19.97 16.57
C THR A 266 11.24 -19.87 15.46
N CYS A 267 11.64 -20.22 14.23
CA CYS A 267 10.71 -20.28 13.11
C CYS A 267 9.55 -21.26 13.37
N GLU A 268 9.84 -22.44 13.92
CA GLU A 268 8.85 -23.45 14.29
C GLU A 268 7.87 -22.91 15.34
N GLN A 269 8.36 -22.26 16.40
CA GLN A 269 7.49 -21.67 17.43
C GLN A 269 6.57 -20.59 16.85
N ASN A 270 7.11 -19.73 15.98
CA ASN A 270 6.33 -18.70 15.29
C ASN A 270 5.26 -19.31 14.37
N LEU A 271 5.60 -20.35 13.61
CA LEU A 271 4.65 -21.04 12.74
C LEU A 271 3.57 -21.78 13.54
N ALA A 272 3.91 -22.43 14.66
CA ALA A 272 2.95 -23.11 15.53
C ALA A 272 1.87 -22.12 16.02
N ARG A 273 2.30 -20.95 16.52
CA ARG A 273 1.37 -19.88 16.93
C ARG A 273 0.48 -19.40 15.80
N PHE A 274 1.05 -19.18 14.61
CA PHE A 274 0.26 -18.80 13.43
C PHE A 274 -0.80 -19.85 13.07
N LEU A 275 -0.42 -21.13 13.09
CA LEU A 275 -1.34 -22.23 12.82
C LEU A 275 -2.47 -22.27 13.85
N VAL A 276 -2.18 -22.11 15.15
CA VAL A 276 -3.23 -22.04 16.18
C VAL A 276 -4.22 -20.92 15.88
N PHE A 277 -3.74 -19.70 15.59
CA PHE A 277 -4.60 -18.57 15.19
C PHE A 277 -5.48 -18.88 13.98
N LEU A 278 -4.98 -19.67 13.03
CA LEU A 278 -5.70 -20.05 11.81
C LEU A 278 -6.72 -21.17 12.07
N LEU A 279 -6.37 -22.19 12.86
CA LEU A 279 -7.24 -23.31 13.21
C LEU A 279 -8.41 -22.84 14.09
N CYS A 280 -8.19 -21.87 14.98
CA CYS A 280 -9.26 -21.26 15.78
C CYS A 280 -10.32 -20.54 14.94
N GLN A 281 -10.03 -20.17 13.67
CA GLN A 281 -11.06 -19.58 12.78
C GLN A 281 -12.11 -20.61 12.35
N PHE A 282 -11.81 -21.91 12.42
CA PHE A 282 -12.68 -23.00 12.02
C PHE A 282 -12.52 -24.22 12.93
N THR A 283 -13.01 -24.12 14.15
CA THR A 283 -12.87 -25.16 15.17
C THR A 283 -13.62 -26.47 14.87
N SER A 284 -14.28 -26.64 13.72
CA SER A 284 -15.11 -27.83 13.44
C SER A 284 -15.16 -28.31 11.99
N ASN A 285 -14.39 -27.74 11.05
CA ASN A 285 -14.41 -28.18 9.65
C ASN A 285 -13.19 -29.05 9.30
N MET A 286 -13.37 -30.38 9.31
CA MET A 286 -12.30 -31.33 9.03
C MET A 286 -11.64 -31.15 7.64
N LYS A 287 -12.40 -30.72 6.61
CA LYS A 287 -11.84 -30.47 5.28
C LYS A 287 -10.85 -29.30 5.32
N PHE A 288 -11.20 -28.24 6.05
CA PHE A 288 -10.33 -27.09 6.25
C PHE A 288 -9.09 -27.48 7.05
N LEU A 289 -9.25 -28.18 8.18
CA LEU A 289 -8.12 -28.64 9.00
C LEU A 289 -7.13 -29.47 8.17
N ASN A 290 -7.62 -30.43 7.38
CA ASN A 290 -6.79 -31.25 6.50
C ASN A 290 -6.03 -30.41 5.45
N LEU A 291 -6.66 -29.40 4.86
CA LEU A 291 -5.99 -28.48 3.94
C LEU A 291 -4.85 -27.73 4.65
N ILE A 292 -5.11 -27.17 5.84
CA ILE A 292 -4.10 -26.42 6.58
C ILE A 292 -2.92 -27.31 6.95
N PHE A 293 -3.16 -28.50 7.49
CA PHE A 293 -2.08 -29.42 7.84
C PHE A 293 -1.28 -29.88 6.62
N TRP A 294 -1.94 -30.13 5.49
CA TRP A 294 -1.26 -30.47 4.25
C TRP A 294 -0.39 -29.32 3.73
N LEU A 295 -0.91 -28.09 3.71
CA LEU A 295 -0.14 -26.90 3.33
C LEU A 295 1.05 -26.67 4.28
N ALA A 296 0.83 -26.76 5.59
CA ALA A 296 1.87 -26.60 6.60
C ALA A 296 2.99 -27.64 6.42
N SER A 297 2.64 -28.92 6.28
CA SER A 297 3.60 -30.01 6.09
C SER A 297 4.49 -29.81 4.87
N ASN A 298 3.90 -29.38 3.74
CA ASN A 298 4.65 -29.06 2.53
C ASN A 298 5.59 -27.86 2.72
N PHE A 299 5.12 -26.81 3.40
CA PHE A 299 5.93 -25.62 3.67
C PHE A 299 7.15 -25.95 4.55
N ILE A 300 6.93 -26.69 5.64
CA ILE A 300 7.97 -27.10 6.61
C ILE A 300 9.01 -27.96 5.92
N SER A 301 8.57 -28.96 5.16
CA SER A 301 9.47 -29.84 4.41
C SER A 301 10.30 -29.08 3.38
N GLY A 302 9.66 -28.15 2.65
CA GLY A 302 10.34 -27.30 1.66
C GLY A 302 11.35 -26.31 2.25
N HIS A 303 11.18 -25.92 3.52
CA HIS A 303 12.07 -25.00 4.25
C HIS A 303 13.03 -25.72 5.22
N PHE A 304 13.07 -27.05 5.21
CA PHE A 304 13.91 -27.87 6.09
C PHE A 304 13.71 -27.56 7.59
N LEU A 305 12.48 -27.21 7.98
CA LEU A 305 12.13 -26.94 9.38
C LEU A 305 11.82 -28.25 10.13
N SER A 306 11.96 -28.26 11.45
CA SER A 306 11.69 -29.45 12.26
C SER A 306 10.18 -29.69 12.44
N MET A 307 9.66 -30.75 11.82
CA MET A 307 8.27 -31.15 11.99
C MET A 307 7.97 -31.59 13.44
N ASP A 308 8.90 -32.30 14.07
CA ASP A 308 8.79 -32.73 15.46
C ASP A 308 8.68 -31.52 16.40
N LYS A 309 9.54 -30.51 16.21
CA LYS A 309 9.51 -29.30 17.04
C LYS A 309 8.22 -28.51 16.85
N LEU A 310 7.70 -28.43 15.62
CA LEU A 310 6.42 -27.78 15.38
C LEU A 310 5.28 -28.51 16.10
N ASN A 311 5.22 -29.84 16.01
CA ASN A 311 4.19 -30.64 16.65
C ASN A 311 4.23 -30.48 18.19
N GLU A 312 5.41 -30.53 18.80
CA GLU A 312 5.61 -30.24 20.22
C GLU A 312 5.03 -28.86 20.59
N CYS A 313 5.35 -27.82 19.82
CA CYS A 313 4.82 -26.48 20.07
C CYS A 313 3.30 -26.37 19.88
N LEU A 314 2.73 -27.11 18.91
CA LEU A 314 1.28 -27.13 18.68
C LEU A 314 0.54 -27.81 19.83
N GLU A 315 1.06 -28.93 20.32
CA GLU A 315 0.51 -29.63 21.48
C GLU A 315 0.50 -28.72 22.71
N GLU A 316 1.61 -28.04 23.01
CA GLU A 316 1.68 -27.08 24.12
C GLU A 316 0.67 -25.93 23.99
N LEU A 317 0.50 -25.38 22.78
CA LEU A 317 -0.37 -24.22 22.55
C LEU A 317 -1.86 -24.57 22.47
N MET A 318 -2.22 -25.81 22.11
CA MET A 318 -3.61 -26.26 22.00
C MET A 318 -4.17 -26.84 23.32
N VAL A 319 -3.35 -26.94 24.37
CA VAL A 319 -3.72 -27.50 25.70
C VAL A 319 -4.31 -26.45 26.67
N ILE A 320 -4.71 -25.26 26.20
CA ILE A 320 -5.28 -24.16 27.02
C ILE A 320 -6.61 -23.74 26.35
N GLU A 321 -7.85 -23.86 26.88
CA GLU A 321 -8.47 -24.09 28.20
C GLU A 321 -9.64 -25.11 28.08
N GLU A 322 -9.84 -25.93 29.13
CA GLU A 322 -11.14 -26.56 29.48
C GLU A 322 -12.15 -25.53 30.01
#